data_AF-A0A1M6C162-F1
#
_entry.id   AF-A0A1M6C162-F1
#
_cell.length_a   1.000
_cell.length_b   1.000
_cell.length_c   1.000
_cell.angle_alpha   90.00
_cell.angle_beta   90.00
_cell.angle_gamma   90.00
#
_symmetry.space_group_name_H-M   'P 1'
#
loop_
_entity.id
_entity.type
_entity.pdbx_description
1 polymer ?
#
loop_
_entity_poly.entity_id
_entity_poly.type
_entity_poly.pdbx_seq_one_letter_code
_entity_poly.pdbx_strand_id
1 'polypeptide(L)'
;MNRFTQWSAKGVTLIELLIAIALVSIVFTVLFSLFFYGNNTFIISSSQYDLQSEVRLAMDIIIKEVRFASYLELINVSEACDTNLHESGFSYFYLSDGKLFHVKYDKTSNLYHTFTYGSHINTASSIFSKINPTTLKLKILSEHMNKAYNGQTEISLLNLKADGNSIIGSDNLGLKYIQN
;
A
#
# COMPACT_ATOMS: atom_id res chain seq x y z
N MET A 1 10.02 37.52 -72.82
CA MET A 1 9.72 37.38 -71.38
C MET A 1 10.15 35.98 -70.96
N ASN A 2 11.21 35.83 -70.16
CA ASN A 2 11.52 34.61 -69.39
C ASN A 2 12.62 34.94 -68.37
N ARG A 3 12.25 35.08 -67.09
CA ARG A 3 13.18 35.22 -65.97
C ARG A 3 13.47 33.82 -65.45
N PHE A 4 14.64 33.26 -65.80
CA PHE A 4 15.14 32.05 -65.15
C PHE A 4 15.52 32.38 -63.72
N THR A 5 14.74 31.87 -62.77
CA THR A 5 15.03 31.85 -61.34
C THR A 5 16.29 31.04 -61.08
N GLN A 6 17.40 31.70 -60.73
CA GLN A 6 18.60 31.01 -60.23
C GLN A 6 18.36 30.61 -58.77
N TRP A 7 18.04 29.35 -58.51
CA TRP A 7 18.21 28.77 -57.18
C TRP A 7 19.69 28.37 -57.05
N SER A 8 20.46 29.14 -56.29
CA SER A 8 21.84 28.80 -55.95
C SER A 8 21.83 27.60 -55.01
N ALA A 9 22.22 26.43 -55.52
CA ALA A 9 22.51 25.26 -54.70
C ALA A 9 23.85 25.47 -53.99
N LYS A 10 23.82 26.06 -52.79
CA LYS A 10 25.00 26.16 -51.92
C LYS A 10 25.23 24.80 -51.26
N GLY A 11 26.39 24.18 -51.50
CA GLY A 11 26.80 22.95 -50.82
C GLY A 11 27.14 23.21 -49.35
N VAL A 12 26.93 22.21 -48.50
CA VAL A 12 27.32 22.25 -47.07
C VAL A 12 28.84 22.15 -46.98
N THR A 13 29.47 23.03 -46.21
CA THR A 13 30.92 22.96 -45.96
C THR A 13 31.25 21.93 -44.88
N LEU A 14 32.44 21.34 -44.95
CA LEU A 14 32.89 20.35 -43.96
C LEU A 14 32.89 20.90 -42.53
N ILE A 15 33.23 22.18 -42.37
CA ILE A 15 33.28 22.84 -41.06
C ILE A 15 31.88 23.05 -40.47
N GLU A 16 30.88 23.40 -41.29
CA GLU A 16 29.48 23.51 -40.86
C GLU A 16 28.94 22.16 -40.35
N LEU A 17 29.31 21.06 -41.02
CA LEU A 17 28.92 19.72 -40.59
C LEU A 17 29.56 19.35 -39.24
N LEU A 18 30.84 19.65 -39.03
CA LEU A 18 31.53 19.38 -37.77
C LEU A 18 30.94 20.18 -36.61
N ILE A 19 30.63 21.46 -36.83
CA ILE A 19 29.99 22.31 -35.82
C ILE A 19 28.58 21.78 -35.51
N ALA A 20 27.81 21.39 -36.53
CA ALA A 20 26.47 20.83 -36.34
C ALA A 20 26.51 19.54 -35.51
N ILE A 21 27.42 18.62 -35.81
CA ILE A 21 27.58 17.37 -35.05
C ILE A 21 28.02 17.66 -33.62
N ALA A 22 28.95 18.59 -33.41
CA ALA A 22 29.39 18.98 -32.07
C ALA A 22 28.22 19.53 -31.24
N LEU A 23 27.41 20.42 -31.80
CA LEU A 23 26.23 20.97 -31.13
C LEU A 23 25.18 19.89 -30.83
N VAL A 24 24.91 19.00 -31.80
CA VAL A 24 23.97 17.88 -31.61
C VAL A 24 24.43 16.94 -30.51
N SER A 25 25.72 16.66 -30.39
CA SER A 25 26.25 15.81 -29.32
C SER A 25 26.01 16.39 -27.93
N ILE A 26 26.22 17.71 -27.75
CA ILE A 26 25.96 18.42 -26.50
C ILE A 26 24.48 18.33 -26.14
N VAL A 27 23.59 18.56 -27.12
CA VAL A 27 22.14 18.44 -26.93
C VAL A 27 21.77 17.02 -26.50
N PHE A 28 22.31 15.99 -27.16
CA PHE A 28 22.03 14.60 -26.79
C PHE A 28 22.52 14.26 -25.39
N THR A 29 23.68 14.73 -24.95
CA THR A 29 24.16 14.50 -23.59
C THR A 29 23.16 15.00 -22.55
N VAL A 30 22.60 16.19 -22.75
CA VAL A 30 21.58 16.76 -21.86
C VAL A 30 20.30 15.93 -21.92
N LEU A 31 19.83 15.60 -23.12
CA LEU A 31 18.60 14.80 -23.31
C LEU A 31 18.70 13.43 -22.65
N PHE A 32 19.81 12.72 -22.84
CA PHE A 32 20.02 11.41 -22.21
C PHE A 32 20.08 11.54 -20.69
N SER A 33 20.78 12.55 -20.16
CA SER A 33 20.84 12.76 -18.71
C SER A 33 19.46 12.98 -18.10
N LEU A 34 18.63 13.83 -18.72
CA LEU A 34 17.26 14.06 -18.28
C LEU A 34 16.39 12.80 -18.41
N PHE A 35 16.54 12.05 -19.50
CA PHE A 35 15.79 10.82 -19.74
C PHE A 35 16.07 9.76 -18.66
N PHE A 36 17.36 9.48 -18.38
CA PHE A 36 17.74 8.50 -17.35
C PHE A 36 17.33 8.95 -15.95
N TYR A 37 17.51 10.25 -15.65
CA TYR A 37 17.08 10.82 -14.38
C TYR A 37 15.56 10.68 -14.18
N GLY A 38 14.77 11.03 -15.19
CA GLY A 38 13.31 10.92 -15.15
C GLY A 38 12.84 9.48 -14.97
N ASN A 39 13.43 8.54 -15.73
CA ASN A 39 13.09 7.12 -15.64
C ASN A 39 13.41 6.54 -14.26
N ASN A 40 14.60 6.83 -13.72
CA ASN A 40 14.98 6.37 -12.39
C ASN A 40 14.08 6.96 -11.28
N THR A 41 13.77 8.25 -11.39
CA THR A 41 12.87 8.94 -10.45
C THR A 41 11.47 8.33 -10.48
N PHE A 42 10.97 8.00 -11.67
CA PHE A 42 9.67 7.35 -11.83
C PHE A 42 9.65 5.95 -11.20
N ILE A 43 10.65 5.11 -11.46
CA ILE A 43 10.75 3.76 -10.88
C ILE A 43 10.81 3.84 -9.35
N ILE A 44 11.63 4.74 -8.80
CA ILE A 44 11.76 4.91 -7.35
C ILE A 44 10.42 5.34 -6.74
N SER A 45 9.75 6.31 -7.36
CA SER A 45 8.48 6.84 -6.86
C SER A 45 7.36 5.82 -6.97
N SER A 46 7.28 5.07 -8.07
CA SER A 46 6.29 4.01 -8.27
C SER A 46 6.42 2.94 -7.20
N SER A 47 7.64 2.42 -6.97
CA SER A 47 7.85 1.39 -5.95
C SER A 47 7.55 1.88 -4.53
N GLN A 48 7.74 3.17 -4.23
CA GLN A 48 7.33 3.73 -2.94
C GLN A 48 5.79 3.86 -2.86
N TYR A 49 5.15 4.31 -3.95
CA TYR A 49 3.70 4.45 -4.04
C TYR A 49 3.00 3.11 -3.84
N ASP A 50 3.52 2.02 -4.42
CA ASP A 50 2.94 0.69 -4.30
C ASP A 50 2.89 0.23 -2.83
N LEU A 51 4.00 0.37 -2.10
CA LEU A 51 4.05 0.06 -0.66
C LEU A 51 3.05 0.90 0.16
N GLN A 52 2.93 2.19 -0.17
CA GLN A 52 1.97 3.08 0.50
C GLN A 52 0.53 2.68 0.22
N SER A 53 0.23 2.36 -1.04
CA SER A 53 -1.11 1.99 -1.48
C SER A 53 -1.57 0.69 -0.83
N GLU A 54 -0.70 -0.32 -0.78
CA GLU A 54 -0.99 -1.59 -0.11
C GLU A 54 -1.32 -1.42 1.37
N VAL A 55 -0.49 -0.66 2.10
CA VAL A 55 -0.72 -0.41 3.53
C VAL A 55 -2.01 0.36 3.76
N ARG A 56 -2.27 1.40 2.96
CA ARG A 56 -3.51 2.19 3.09
C ARG A 56 -4.75 1.34 2.81
N LEU A 57 -4.72 0.52 1.76
CA LEU A 57 -5.81 -0.41 1.45
C LEU A 57 -6.08 -1.36 2.62
N ALA A 58 -5.04 -1.98 3.18
CA ALA A 58 -5.16 -2.87 4.32
C ALA A 58 -5.77 -2.16 5.54
N MET A 59 -5.29 -0.95 5.86
CA MET A 59 -5.80 -0.14 6.96
C MET A 59 -7.25 0.28 6.76
N ASP A 60 -7.61 0.73 5.56
CA ASP A 60 -8.97 1.17 5.23
C ASP A 60 -9.98 0.04 5.36
N ILE A 61 -9.59 -1.18 4.98
CA ILE A 61 -10.44 -2.37 5.12
C ILE A 61 -10.66 -2.72 6.59
N ILE A 62 -9.60 -2.73 7.40
CA ILE A 62 -9.72 -2.92 8.85
C ILE A 62 -10.62 -1.85 9.45
N ILE A 63 -10.37 -0.57 9.16
CA ILE A 63 -11.17 0.56 9.65
C ILE A 63 -12.65 0.37 9.30
N LYS A 64 -12.95 0.03 8.05
CA LYS A 64 -14.31 -0.12 7.56
C LYS A 64 -15.07 -1.21 8.33
N GLU A 65 -14.41 -2.33 8.60
CA GLU A 65 -15.02 -3.49 9.24
C GLU A 65 -15.11 -3.32 10.77
N VAL A 66 -14.07 -2.79 11.42
CA VAL A 66 -14.03 -2.71 12.89
C VAL A 66 -14.68 -1.46 13.48
N ARG A 67 -14.77 -0.34 12.73
CA ARG A 67 -15.31 0.94 13.26
C ARG A 67 -16.70 0.81 13.87
N PHE A 68 -17.53 -0.07 13.31
CA PHE A 68 -18.89 -0.35 13.77
C PHE A 68 -19.05 -1.74 14.40
N ALA A 69 -17.94 -2.36 14.81
CA ALA A 69 -18.00 -3.62 15.53
C ALA A 69 -18.67 -3.41 16.90
N SER A 70 -19.56 -4.35 17.27
CA SER A 70 -20.16 -4.42 18.61
C SER A 70 -19.29 -5.19 19.59
N TYR A 71 -18.36 -5.99 19.08
CA TYR A 71 -17.38 -6.75 19.84
C TYR A 71 -16.02 -6.71 19.15
N LEU A 72 -14.94 -6.56 19.92
CA LEU A 72 -13.57 -6.66 19.43
C LEU A 72 -12.64 -7.22 20.53
N GLU A 73 -11.90 -8.27 20.19
CA GLU A 73 -10.88 -8.88 21.04
C GLU A 73 -9.56 -9.03 20.27
N LEU A 74 -8.46 -8.64 20.89
CA LEU A 74 -7.11 -8.88 20.40
C LEU A 74 -6.67 -10.28 20.80
N ILE A 75 -6.38 -11.12 19.81
CA ILE A 75 -6.11 -12.55 19.98
C ILE A 75 -4.78 -12.94 19.34
N ASN A 76 -4.23 -14.09 19.75
CA ASN A 76 -3.00 -14.59 19.16
C ASN A 76 -3.18 -14.87 17.65
N VAL A 77 -2.15 -14.62 16.86
CA VAL A 77 -2.14 -15.00 15.43
C VAL A 77 -2.45 -16.49 15.25
N SER A 78 -1.99 -17.37 16.16
CA SER A 78 -2.27 -18.81 16.09
C SER A 78 -3.75 -19.16 16.24
N GLU A 79 -4.49 -18.39 17.06
CA GLU A 79 -5.94 -18.55 17.22
C GLU A 79 -6.68 -17.97 16.00
N ALA A 80 -6.21 -16.83 15.50
CA ALA A 80 -6.83 -16.16 14.36
C ALA A 80 -6.67 -16.95 13.04
N CYS A 81 -5.55 -17.67 12.85
CA CYS A 81 -5.30 -18.45 11.64
C CYS A 81 -5.85 -19.88 11.66
N ASP A 82 -6.16 -20.44 12.84
CA ASP A 82 -6.72 -21.79 12.95
C ASP A 82 -8.25 -21.77 12.77
N THR A 83 -8.71 -22.26 11.62
CA THR A 83 -10.13 -22.31 11.28
C THR A 83 -10.96 -23.18 12.23
N ASN A 84 -10.34 -24.11 12.97
CA ASN A 84 -11.05 -24.94 13.94
C ASN A 84 -11.38 -24.18 15.23
N LEU A 85 -10.68 -23.08 15.49
CA LEU A 85 -10.92 -22.20 16.64
C LEU A 85 -11.88 -21.06 16.30
N HIS A 86 -12.37 -20.99 15.06
CA HIS A 86 -13.29 -19.93 14.64
C HIS A 86 -14.70 -20.15 15.20
N GLU A 87 -15.18 -19.15 15.93
CA GLU A 87 -16.50 -19.08 16.53
C GLU A 87 -17.51 -18.52 15.52
N SER A 88 -18.61 -19.23 15.31
CA SER A 88 -19.68 -18.80 14.39
C SER A 88 -20.15 -17.38 14.71
N GLY A 89 -20.19 -16.51 13.69
CA GLY A 89 -20.60 -15.11 13.83
C GLY A 89 -19.42 -14.13 13.98
N PHE A 90 -18.23 -14.60 14.31
CA PHE A 90 -17.04 -13.77 14.40
C PHE A 90 -16.30 -13.70 13.08
N SER A 91 -15.72 -12.54 12.79
CA SER A 91 -14.76 -12.36 11.71
C SER A 91 -13.39 -12.06 12.30
N TYR A 92 -12.34 -12.40 11.57
CA TYR A 92 -10.97 -12.38 12.05
C TYR A 92 -10.09 -11.55 11.12
N PHE A 93 -9.19 -10.77 11.71
CA PHE A 93 -8.04 -10.22 11.00
C PHE A 93 -6.77 -10.72 11.64
N TYR A 94 -5.77 -11.06 10.82
CA TYR A 94 -4.45 -11.38 11.35
C TYR A 94 -3.33 -11.07 10.37
N LEU A 95 -2.16 -10.81 10.91
CA LEU A 95 -0.94 -10.51 10.18
C LEU A 95 -0.04 -11.75 10.19
N SER A 96 0.13 -12.38 9.03
CA SER A 96 1.01 -13.54 8.84
C SER A 96 1.65 -13.51 7.46
N ASP A 97 2.83 -14.11 7.33
CA ASP A 97 3.47 -14.40 6.02
C ASP A 97 3.58 -13.20 5.08
N GLY A 98 3.86 -12.01 5.63
CA GLY A 98 3.99 -10.80 4.81
C GLY A 98 2.68 -10.11 4.44
N LYS A 99 1.54 -10.58 4.96
CA LYS A 99 0.21 -10.20 4.49
C LYS A 99 -0.77 -9.98 5.63
N LEU A 100 -1.85 -9.26 5.32
CA LEU A 100 -3.03 -9.16 6.17
C LEU A 100 -4.06 -10.15 5.64
N PHE A 101 -4.52 -11.03 6.51
CA PHE A 101 -5.63 -11.92 6.25
C PHE A 101 -6.90 -11.38 6.88
N HIS A 102 -8.01 -11.52 6.17
CA HIS A 102 -9.35 -11.20 6.62
C HIS A 102 -10.24 -12.40 6.42
N VAL A 103 -10.58 -13.08 7.52
CA VAL A 103 -11.51 -14.21 7.50
C VAL A 103 -12.88 -13.66 7.88
N LYS A 104 -13.73 -13.44 6.88
CA LYS A 104 -15.06 -12.88 7.06
C LYS A 104 -16.09 -13.99 7.16
N TYR A 105 -16.89 -13.95 8.21
CA TYR A 105 -18.04 -14.83 8.35
C TYR A 105 -19.23 -14.28 7.57
N ASP A 106 -19.79 -15.09 6.68
CA ASP A 106 -21.01 -14.78 5.94
C ASP A 106 -22.23 -15.41 6.63
N LYS A 107 -23.08 -14.56 7.21
CA LYS A 107 -24.32 -14.96 7.89
C LYS A 107 -25.32 -15.65 6.95
N THR A 108 -25.27 -15.39 5.64
CA THR A 108 -26.20 -15.96 4.66
C THR A 108 -25.82 -17.38 4.26
N SER A 109 -24.55 -17.62 3.98
CA SER A 109 -24.05 -18.95 3.59
C SER A 109 -23.59 -19.80 4.77
N ASN A 110 -23.43 -19.22 5.96
CA ASN A 110 -22.84 -19.86 7.14
C ASN A 110 -21.42 -20.39 6.86
N LEU A 111 -20.66 -19.64 6.08
CA LEU A 111 -19.30 -19.99 5.66
C LEU A 111 -18.32 -18.83 5.91
N TYR A 112 -17.04 -19.18 5.94
CA TYR A 112 -15.95 -18.22 6.02
C TYR A 112 -15.36 -17.95 4.63
N HIS A 113 -15.14 -16.67 4.34
CA HIS A 113 -14.40 -16.21 3.17
C HIS A 113 -13.10 -15.56 3.62
N THR A 114 -11.98 -16.04 3.09
CA THR A 114 -10.67 -15.46 3.39
C THR A 114 -10.25 -14.52 2.26
N PHE A 115 -9.96 -13.28 2.62
CA PHE A 115 -9.33 -12.29 1.75
C PHE A 115 -7.92 -12.00 2.23
N THR A 116 -7.06 -11.59 1.31
CA THR A 116 -5.67 -11.26 1.62
C THR A 116 -5.32 -9.90 1.05
N TYR A 117 -4.63 -9.09 1.85
CA TYR A 117 -4.26 -7.72 1.52
C TYR A 117 -2.79 -7.46 1.80
N GLY A 118 -2.17 -6.65 0.94
CA GLY A 118 -0.73 -6.40 0.96
C GLY A 118 0.10 -7.62 0.58
N SER A 119 1.36 -7.36 0.28
CA SER A 119 2.30 -8.42 -0.10
C SER A 119 3.66 -8.35 0.61
N HIS A 120 3.95 -7.24 1.29
CA HIS A 120 5.26 -6.94 1.88
C HIS A 120 5.19 -6.49 3.35
N ILE A 121 4.16 -6.87 4.09
CA ILE A 121 3.97 -6.46 5.48
C ILE A 121 5.00 -7.12 6.41
N ASN A 122 5.84 -6.33 7.06
CA ASN A 122 6.69 -6.79 8.14
C ASN A 122 5.85 -7.06 9.40
N THR A 123 5.56 -8.33 9.66
CA THR A 123 4.73 -8.77 10.80
C THR A 123 5.41 -8.56 12.15
N ALA A 124 6.75 -8.51 12.21
CA ALA A 124 7.48 -8.27 13.46
C ALA A 124 7.36 -6.82 13.96
N SER A 125 7.13 -5.87 13.05
CA SER A 125 7.02 -4.43 13.36
C SER A 125 5.59 -3.89 13.30
N SER A 126 4.65 -4.71 12.81
CA SER A 126 3.23 -4.41 12.70
C SER A 126 2.47 -4.97 13.90
N ILE A 127 1.42 -4.30 14.35
CA ILE A 127 0.67 -4.72 15.54
C ILE A 127 -0.71 -4.07 15.62
N PHE A 128 -1.65 -4.79 16.23
CA PHE A 128 -2.90 -4.26 16.76
C PHE A 128 -2.74 -3.99 18.25
N SER A 129 -2.99 -2.77 18.69
CA SER A 129 -2.82 -2.38 20.10
C SER A 129 -4.04 -1.66 20.63
N LYS A 130 -4.34 -1.84 21.91
CA LYS A 130 -5.42 -1.11 22.58
C LYS A 130 -4.86 0.16 23.21
N ILE A 131 -5.31 1.35 22.77
CA ILE A 131 -4.92 2.62 23.42
C ILE A 131 -5.79 2.88 24.65
N ASN A 132 -7.10 2.72 24.47
CA ASN A 132 -8.09 2.92 25.51
C ASN A 132 -9.23 1.90 25.29
N PRO A 133 -10.23 1.81 26.18
CA PRO A 133 -11.30 0.81 26.07
C PRO A 133 -12.03 0.76 24.73
N THR A 134 -12.03 1.83 23.93
CA THR A 134 -12.81 1.94 22.69
C THR A 134 -12.00 2.40 21.49
N THR A 135 -10.68 2.57 21.63
CA THR A 135 -9.80 3.01 20.54
C THR A 135 -8.75 1.95 20.26
N LEU A 136 -8.82 1.39 19.06
CA LEU A 136 -7.86 0.46 18.50
C LEU A 136 -6.78 1.23 17.75
N LYS A 137 -5.52 0.94 18.02
CA LYS A 137 -4.38 1.38 17.24
C LYS A 137 -3.97 0.29 16.27
N LEU A 138 -3.74 0.70 15.03
CA LEU A 138 -3.19 -0.15 14.00
C LEU A 138 -1.85 0.43 13.56
N LYS A 139 -0.81 -0.40 13.58
CA LYS A 139 0.48 -0.11 12.99
C LYS A 139 0.80 -1.19 11.96
N ILE A 140 0.95 -0.81 10.71
CA ILE A 140 1.34 -1.70 9.62
C ILE A 140 2.61 -1.14 8.99
N LEU A 141 3.66 -1.94 9.00
CA LEU A 141 4.92 -1.63 8.36
C LEU A 141 5.09 -2.55 7.16
N SER A 142 5.37 -1.99 5.99
CA SER A 142 5.63 -2.73 4.75
C SER A 142 7.04 -2.43 4.26
N GLU A 143 7.79 -3.46 3.87
CA GLU A 143 9.21 -3.39 3.51
C GLU A 143 9.51 -4.19 2.24
N HIS A 144 10.08 -3.51 1.25
CA HIS A 144 10.52 -4.14 0.00
C HIS A 144 11.71 -3.41 -0.61
N MET A 145 12.74 -4.15 -1.05
CA MET A 145 13.94 -3.63 -1.73
C MET A 145 14.53 -2.37 -1.07
N ASN A 146 14.78 -2.44 0.24
CA ASN A 146 15.38 -1.36 1.04
C ASN A 146 14.53 -0.07 1.16
N LYS A 147 13.24 -0.15 0.83
CA LYS A 147 12.25 0.87 1.15
C LYS A 147 11.28 0.34 2.19
N ALA A 148 10.88 1.21 3.09
CA ALA A 148 9.88 0.92 4.10
C ALA A 148 8.78 1.97 4.05
N TYR A 149 7.57 1.55 4.37
CA TYR A 149 6.47 2.45 4.68
C TYR A 149 5.77 2.01 5.95
N ASN A 150 5.60 2.95 6.87
CA ASN A 150 4.93 2.72 8.15
C ASN A 150 3.60 3.48 8.15
N GLY A 151 2.49 2.75 8.05
CA GLY A 151 1.15 3.28 8.24
C GLY A 151 0.71 3.09 9.69
N GLN A 152 0.26 4.17 10.31
CA GLN A 152 -0.31 4.12 11.67
C GLN A 152 -1.64 4.88 11.70
N THR A 153 -2.65 4.30 12.34
CA THR A 153 -3.95 4.94 12.54
C THR A 153 -4.56 4.52 13.88
N GLU A 154 -5.52 5.32 14.34
CA GLU A 154 -6.29 5.09 15.54
C GLU A 154 -7.78 5.10 15.18
N ILE A 155 -8.49 4.09 15.66
CA ILE A 155 -9.84 3.77 15.25
C ILE A 155 -10.72 3.77 16.49
N SER A 156 -11.61 4.76 16.58
CA SER A 156 -12.67 4.77 17.60
C SER A 156 -13.80 3.83 17.20
N LEU A 157 -14.04 2.80 18.02
CA LEU A 157 -15.08 1.80 17.85
C LEU A 157 -16.41 2.36 18.36
N LEU A 158 -17.27 2.78 17.44
CA LEU A 158 -18.44 3.58 17.76
C LEU A 158 -19.51 2.79 18.51
N ASN A 159 -19.76 1.55 18.09
CA ASN A 159 -20.77 0.71 18.72
C ASN A 159 -20.29 0.19 20.09
N LEU A 160 -19.03 -0.24 20.22
CA LEU A 160 -18.46 -0.54 21.54
C LEU A 160 -18.63 0.63 22.52
N LYS A 161 -18.34 1.86 22.07
CA LYS A 161 -18.49 3.06 22.89
C LYS A 161 -19.94 3.35 23.28
N ALA A 162 -20.89 3.14 22.37
CA ALA A 162 -22.31 3.34 22.63
C ALA A 162 -22.86 2.31 23.62
N ASP A 163 -22.41 1.06 23.51
CA ASP A 163 -22.89 -0.07 24.32
C ASP A 163 -22.19 -0.15 25.69
N GLY A 164 -21.18 0.69 25.95
CA GLY A 164 -20.36 0.62 27.16
C GLY A 164 -19.39 -0.56 27.21
N ASN A 165 -19.18 -1.21 26.06
CA ASN A 165 -18.26 -2.33 25.91
C ASN A 165 -16.81 -1.85 25.74
N SER A 166 -15.86 -2.76 25.95
CA SER A 166 -14.42 -2.47 25.87
C SER A 166 -13.68 -3.49 25.01
N ILE A 167 -12.61 -3.06 24.36
CA ILE A 167 -11.69 -3.93 23.63
C ILE A 167 -11.04 -4.89 24.63
N ILE A 168 -11.17 -6.19 24.33
CA ILE A 168 -10.62 -7.28 25.14
C ILE A 168 -9.22 -7.63 24.64
N GLY A 169 -8.36 -8.10 25.54
CA GLY A 169 -6.99 -8.47 25.22
C GLY A 169 -6.00 -7.30 25.25
N SER A 170 -4.77 -7.65 24.87
CA SER A 170 -3.60 -6.77 24.77
C SER A 170 -3.02 -6.83 23.36
N ASP A 171 -1.98 -6.03 23.12
CA ASP A 171 -1.23 -5.98 21.88
C ASP A 171 -0.98 -7.34 21.24
N ASN A 172 -1.42 -7.49 19.99
CA ASN A 172 -1.35 -8.77 19.26
C ASN A 172 -1.32 -8.58 17.74
N LEU A 173 -1.05 -9.68 17.02
CA LEU A 173 -1.04 -9.74 15.56
C LEU A 173 -2.36 -10.25 14.97
N GLY A 174 -3.30 -10.67 15.82
CA GLY A 174 -4.65 -11.06 15.45
C GLY A 174 -5.71 -10.26 16.19
N LEU A 175 -6.89 -10.17 15.60
CA LEU A 175 -8.09 -9.70 16.27
C LEU A 175 -9.30 -10.46 15.75
N LYS A 176 -10.29 -10.64 16.63
CA LYS A 176 -11.63 -11.12 16.28
C LYS A 176 -12.67 -10.04 16.58
N TYR A 177 -13.69 -9.96 15.75
CA TYR A 177 -14.72 -8.94 15.86
C TYR A 177 -16.07 -9.43 15.38
N ILE A 178 -17.14 -8.78 15.85
CA ILE A 178 -18.50 -8.95 15.32
C ILE A 178 -18.96 -7.61 14.78
N GLN A 179 -19.40 -7.62 13.53
CA GLN A 179 -20.12 -6.50 12.93
C GLN A 179 -21.62 -6.73 13.10
N ASN A 180 -22.30 -5.71 13.65
CA ASN A 180 -23.74 -5.71 13.81
C ASN A 180 -24.42 -5.61 12.43
#